data_AF-A0A3D0DQQ4-F1
#
_entry.id   AF-A0A3D0DQQ4-F1
#
_cell.length_a   1.000
_cell.length_b   1.000
_cell.length_c   1.000
_cell.angle_alpha   90.00
_cell.angle_beta   90.00
_cell.angle_gamma   90.00
#
_symmetry.space_group_name_H-M   'P 1'
#
loop_
_entity.id
_entity.type
_entity.pdbx_description
1 polymer ?
#
loop_
_entity_poly.entity_id
_entity_poly.type
_entity_poly.pdbx_seq_one_letter_code
_entity_poly.pdbx_strand_id
1 'polypeptide(L)'
;ARADRYYVREAERDSHVAVWLVLDASASMMEPSRSIRGLDKLAYARTLLGCVAAIAQRQGDAFGLVVLSGGRAQLVPAARGPRQLQRVLAKLDAAKAEG
;
A
#
# COMPACT_ATOMS: atom_id res chain seq x y z
N ALA A 1 21.64 9.78 53.29
CA ALA A 1 20.88 10.47 52.22
C ALA A 1 20.61 9.47 51.10
N ARG A 2 19.34 9.16 50.82
CA ARG A 2 18.92 8.13 49.85
C ARG A 2 18.57 8.86 48.54
N ALA A 3 19.25 8.54 47.44
CA ALA A 3 19.01 9.18 46.16
C ALA A 3 17.88 8.45 45.42
N ASP A 4 16.70 9.08 45.36
CA ASP A 4 15.63 8.67 44.45
C ASP A 4 16.04 9.00 43.02
N ARG A 5 16.56 7.98 42.32
CA ARG A 5 16.77 8.07 40.87
C ARG A 5 15.44 7.80 40.17
N TYR A 6 14.85 8.85 39.62
CA TYR A 6 13.76 8.75 38.67
C TYR A 6 14.26 8.05 37.40
N TYR A 7 13.84 6.80 37.19
CA TYR A 7 13.97 6.13 35.90
C TYR A 7 12.83 6.61 35.00
N VAL A 8 13.12 7.52 34.07
CA VAL A 8 12.21 7.77 32.95
C VAL A 8 12.36 6.57 32.02
N ARG A 9 11.33 5.72 31.99
CA ARG A 9 11.25 4.62 31.03
C ARG A 9 10.75 5.21 29.73
N GLU A 10 11.66 5.69 28.89
CA GLU A 10 11.36 5.98 27.48
C GLU A 10 10.98 4.67 26.81
N ALA A 11 9.69 4.38 26.78
CA ALA A 11 9.15 3.37 25.90
C ALA A 11 9.11 4.01 24.51
N GLU A 12 10.18 3.84 23.72
CA GLU A 12 10.07 3.98 22.27
C GLU A 12 8.91 3.09 21.84
N ARG A 13 7.81 3.73 21.46
CA ARG A 13 6.65 3.01 20.94
C ARG A 13 7.07 2.56 19.55
N ASP A 14 7.63 1.36 19.46
CA ASP A 14 7.85 0.63 18.22
C ASP A 14 6.47 0.16 17.70
N SER A 15 5.58 1.12 17.43
CA SER A 15 4.31 0.85 16.80
C SER A 15 4.62 0.47 15.36
N HIS A 16 4.64 -0.83 15.10
CA HIS A 16 4.70 -1.39 13.77
C HIS A 16 3.46 -0.93 12.98
N VAL A 17 3.54 0.24 12.36
CA VAL A 17 2.51 0.75 11.46
C VAL A 17 2.56 -0.08 10.18
N ALA A 18 1.40 -0.47 9.67
CA ALA A 18 1.26 -1.10 8.37
C ALA A 18 0.62 -0.13 7.38
N VAL A 19 1.23 0.04 6.21
CA VAL A 19 0.69 0.82 5.10
C VAL A 19 -0.30 -0.06 4.33
N TRP A 20 -1.58 0.33 4.33
CA TRP A 20 -2.60 -0.35 3.55
C TRP A 20 -2.88 0.40 2.26
N LEU A 21 -2.54 -0.22 1.15
CA LEU A 21 -2.86 0.26 -0.20
C LEU A 21 -4.24 -0.25 -0.57
N VAL A 22 -5.16 0.65 -0.93
CA VAL A 22 -6.51 0.27 -1.35
C VAL A 22 -6.72 0.77 -2.77
N LEU A 23 -6.99 -0.15 -3.69
CA LEU A 23 -7.23 0.12 -5.10
C LEU A 23 -8.72 -0.11 -5.41
N ASP A 24 -9.41 0.93 -5.85
CA ASP A 24 -10.67 0.76 -6.56
C ASP A 24 -10.38 0.24 -7.97
N ALA A 25 -11.09 -0.81 -8.36
CA ALA A 25 -11.06 -1.40 -9.70
C ALA A 25 -12.49 -1.56 -10.25
N SER A 26 -13.34 -0.57 -9.96
CA SER A 26 -14.64 -0.38 -10.61
C SER A 26 -14.52 -0.03 -12.09
N ALA A 27 -15.58 -0.24 -12.87
CA ALA A 27 -15.65 0.12 -14.29
C ALA A 27 -15.26 1.60 -14.57
N SER A 28 -15.54 2.52 -13.62
CA SER A 28 -15.19 3.94 -13.75
C SER A 28 -13.68 4.22 -13.83
N MET A 29 -12.86 3.25 -13.44
CA MET A 29 -11.40 3.33 -13.48
C MET A 29 -10.84 3.13 -14.90
N MET A 30 -11.66 2.74 -15.88
CA MET A 30 -11.30 2.73 -17.31
C MET A 30 -11.36 4.12 -17.96
N GLU A 31 -11.81 5.15 -17.23
CA GLU A 31 -11.89 6.51 -17.76
C GLU A 31 -10.50 6.99 -18.21
N PRO A 32 -10.33 7.37 -19.49
CA PRO A 32 -9.05 7.83 -20.01
C PRO A 32 -8.69 9.22 -19.49
N SER A 33 -7.39 9.48 -19.36
CA SER A 33 -6.86 10.80 -19.08
C SER A 33 -7.15 11.75 -20.24
N ARG A 34 -7.55 12.99 -19.90
CA ARG A 34 -7.79 14.07 -20.87
C ARG A 34 -6.49 14.69 -21.40
N SER A 35 -5.38 14.52 -20.69
CA SER A 35 -4.10 15.18 -20.99
C SER A 35 -2.99 14.21 -21.41
N ILE A 36 -3.09 12.92 -21.07
CA ILE A 36 -2.06 11.91 -21.36
C ILE A 36 -2.68 10.78 -22.16
N ARG A 37 -2.29 10.66 -23.43
CA ARG A 37 -2.77 9.60 -24.33
C ARG A 37 -2.36 8.23 -23.80
N GLY A 38 -3.30 7.29 -23.78
CA GLY A 38 -3.04 5.89 -23.41
C GLY A 38 -2.97 5.63 -21.90
N LEU A 39 -3.21 6.64 -21.07
CA LEU A 39 -3.32 6.50 -19.62
C LEU A 39 -4.78 6.53 -19.21
N ASP A 40 -5.24 5.54 -18.45
CA ASP A 40 -6.51 5.56 -17.73
C ASP A 40 -6.30 5.75 -16.22
N LYS A 41 -7.39 5.93 -15.47
CA LYS A 41 -7.32 6.07 -14.00
C LYS A 41 -6.70 4.85 -13.34
N LEU A 42 -6.98 3.65 -13.84
CA LEU A 42 -6.47 2.40 -13.26
C LEU A 42 -4.96 2.29 -13.38
N ALA A 43 -4.41 2.51 -14.57
CA ALA A 43 -2.97 2.51 -14.82
C ALA A 43 -2.27 3.59 -13.98
N TYR A 44 -2.87 4.78 -13.85
CA TYR A 44 -2.36 5.82 -12.97
C TYR A 44 -2.35 5.39 -11.50
N ALA A 45 -3.45 4.83 -11.00
CA ALA A 45 -3.56 4.37 -9.61
C ALA A 45 -2.58 3.23 -9.30
N ARG A 46 -2.42 2.24 -10.20
CA ARG A 46 -1.42 1.17 -10.05
C ARG A 46 -0.01 1.74 -9.94
N THR A 47 0.33 2.71 -10.79
CA THR A 47 1.64 3.37 -10.78
C THR A 47 1.87 4.10 -9.46
N LEU A 48 0.88 4.89 -9.02
CA LEU A 48 0.95 5.64 -7.77
C LEU A 48 1.11 4.71 -6.56
N LEU A 49 0.28 3.67 -6.45
CA LEU A 49 0.36 2.70 -5.36
C LEU A 49 1.67 1.90 -5.40
N GLY A 50 2.20 1.59 -6.59
CA GLY A 50 3.53 0.99 -6.74
C GLY A 50 4.64 1.87 -6.17
N CYS A 51 4.58 3.19 -6.40
CA CYS A 51 5.52 4.15 -5.81
C CYS A 51 5.41 4.17 -4.28
N VAL A 52 4.18 4.20 -3.72
CA VAL A 52 3.98 4.16 -2.26
C VAL A 52 4.48 2.85 -1.66
N ALA A 53 4.23 1.71 -2.31
CA ALA A 53 4.76 0.41 -1.89
C ALA A 53 6.29 0.39 -1.86
N ALA A 54 6.94 0.99 -2.86
CA ALA A 54 8.40 1.11 -2.90
C ALA A 54 8.93 2.00 -1.77
N ILE A 55 8.24 3.09 -1.42
CA ILE A 55 8.59 3.93 -0.27
C ILE A 55 8.47 3.14 1.03
N ALA A 56 7.35 2.46 1.27
CA ALA A 56 7.14 1.63 2.46
C ALA A 56 8.20 0.53 2.58
N GLN A 57 8.54 -0.13 1.47
CA GLN A 57 9.60 -1.13 1.44
C GLN A 57 10.98 -0.56 1.77
N ARG A 58 11.31 0.65 1.29
CA ARG A 58 12.58 1.34 1.60
C ARG A 58 12.67 1.81 3.05
N GLN A 59 11.55 2.22 3.64
CA GLN A 59 11.47 2.63 5.05
C GLN A 59 11.42 1.42 6.01
N GLY A 60 11.22 0.21 5.46
CA GLY A 60 11.17 -1.02 6.24
C GLY A 60 9.79 -1.33 6.80
N ASP A 61 8.76 -0.54 6.46
CA ASP A 61 7.39 -0.70 6.93
C ASP A 61 6.73 -1.99 6.40
N ALA A 62 5.76 -2.49 7.15
CA ALA A 62 4.87 -3.52 6.64
C ALA A 62 3.88 -2.86 5.67
N PHE A 63 3.58 -3.50 4.54
CA PHE A 63 2.58 -2.97 3.61
C PHE A 63 1.80 -4.08 2.93
N GLY A 64 0.51 -3.83 2.74
CA GLY A 64 -0.46 -4.75 2.14
C GLY A 64 -1.30 -4.06 1.06
N LEU A 65 -2.04 -4.85 0.29
CA LEU A 65 -2.88 -4.36 -0.80
C LEU A 65 -4.29 -4.95 -0.67
N VAL A 66 -5.29 -4.10 -0.88
CA VAL A 66 -6.70 -4.48 -1.07
C VAL A 66 -7.13 -3.99 -2.45
N VAL A 67 -7.62 -4.89 -3.29
CA VAL A 67 -8.25 -4.53 -4.57
C VAL A 67 -9.76 -4.75 -4.46
N LEU A 68 -10.54 -3.70 -4.70
CA LEU A 68 -12.00 -3.70 -4.64
C LEU A 68 -12.56 -3.76 -6.06
N SER A 69 -13.37 -4.77 -6.36
CA SER A 69 -14.02 -4.91 -7.68
C SER A 69 -15.25 -5.81 -7.59
N GLY A 70 -16.35 -5.43 -8.26
CA GLY A 70 -17.57 -6.24 -8.34
C GLY A 70 -18.13 -6.70 -6.99
N GLY A 71 -18.01 -5.87 -5.94
CA GLY A 71 -18.44 -6.20 -4.57
C GLY A 71 -17.52 -7.20 -3.84
N ARG A 72 -16.37 -7.56 -4.41
CA ARG A 72 -15.37 -8.47 -3.82
C ARG A 72 -14.11 -7.70 -3.45
N ALA A 73 -13.44 -8.16 -2.40
CA ALA A 73 -12.12 -7.66 -1.98
C ALA A 73 -11.07 -8.75 -2.16
N GLN A 74 -9.99 -8.44 -2.87
CA GLN A 74 -8.82 -9.31 -3.01
C GLN A 74 -7.70 -8.77 -2.14
N LEU A 75 -7.19 -9.60 -1.21
CA LEU A 75 -6.26 -9.18 -0.18
C LEU A 75 -4.84 -9.75 -0.43
N VAL A 76 -3.85 -8.88 -0.39
CA VAL A 76 -2.44 -9.24 -0.12
C VAL A 76 -2.15 -8.79 1.32
N PRO A 77 -1.98 -9.71 2.27
CA PRO A 77 -1.70 -9.36 3.67
C PRO A 77 -0.46 -8.48 3.79
N ALA A 78 -0.46 -7.60 4.79
CA ALA A 78 0.70 -6.77 5.07
C ALA A 78 1.91 -7.63 5.48
N ALA A 79 3.04 -7.42 4.82
CA ALA A 79 4.32 -8.03 5.18
C ALA A 79 5.46 -7.05 4.87
N ARG A 80 6.70 -7.45 5.16
CA ARG A 80 7.90 -6.62 4.96
C ARG A 80 8.82 -7.21 3.90
N GLY A 81 9.73 -6.37 3.41
CA GLY A 81 10.89 -6.79 2.61
C GLY A 81 10.65 -6.91 1.10
N PRO A 82 11.72 -7.24 0.33
CA PRO A 82 11.70 -7.14 -1.13
C PRO A 82 10.71 -8.07 -1.83
N ARG A 83 10.50 -9.27 -1.29
CA ARG A 83 9.52 -10.23 -1.85
C ARG A 83 8.09 -9.71 -1.73
N GLN A 84 7.79 -8.93 -0.68
CA GLN A 84 6.47 -8.34 -0.53
C GLN A 84 6.21 -7.29 -1.61
N LEU A 85 7.20 -6.48 -1.96
CA LEU A 85 7.07 -5.49 -3.03
C LEU A 85 6.72 -6.17 -4.35
N GLN A 86 7.43 -7.25 -4.69
CA GLN A 86 7.15 -8.02 -5.92
C GLN A 86 5.73 -8.61 -5.94
N ARG A 87 5.23 -9.13 -4.81
CA ARG A 87 3.85 -9.63 -4.69
C ARG A 87 2.81 -8.52 -4.89
N VAL A 88 3.04 -7.36 -4.29
CA VAL A 88 2.13 -6.20 -4.42
C VAL A 88 2.13 -5.68 -5.87
N LEU A 89 3.31 -5.53 -6.49
CA LEU A 89 3.41 -5.09 -7.88
C LEU A 89 2.74 -6.06 -8.85
N ALA A 90 2.97 -7.37 -8.70
CA ALA A 90 2.30 -8.39 -9.51
C ALA A 90 0.77 -8.34 -9.34
N LYS A 91 0.27 -8.07 -8.12
CA LYS A 91 -1.17 -7.98 -7.88
C LYS A 91 -1.77 -6.69 -8.43
N LEU A 92 -1.06 -5.56 -8.35
CA LEU A 92 -1.47 -4.30 -8.98
C LEU A 92 -1.57 -4.46 -10.49
N ASP A 93 -0.56 -5.05 -11.13
CA ASP A 93 -0.52 -5.28 -12.58
C ASP A 93 -1.67 -6.18 -13.05
N ALA A 94 -1.95 -7.25 -12.31
CA ALA A 94 -3.02 -8.20 -12.62
C ALA A 94 -4.44 -7.70 -12.30
N ALA A 95 -4.60 -6.62 -11.53
CA ALA A 95 -5.92 -6.05 -11.24
C ALA A 95 -6.60 -5.67 -12.57
N LYS A 96 -7.93 -5.68 -12.66
CA LYS A 96 -8.66 -5.21 -13.85
C LYS A 96 -9.86 -4.41 -13.39
N ALA A 97 -10.17 -3.34 -14.11
CA ALA A 97 -11.42 -2.62 -13.89
C ALA A 97 -12.58 -3.50 -14.35
N GLU A 98 -13.53 -3.76 -13.46
CA GLU A 98 -14.70 -4.58 -13.73
C GLU A 98 -15.91 -3.97 -13.01
N GLY A 99 -17.10 -4.19 -13.55
CA GLY A 99 -18.35 -3.64 -13.04
C GLY A 99 -19.45 -3.64 -14.09
#